data_AF-A0A520JWA7-F1
#
_entry.id   AF-A0A520JWA7-F1
#
_cell.length_a   1.000
_cell.length_b   1.000
_cell.length_c   1.000
_cell.angle_alpha   90.00
_cell.angle_beta   90.00
_cell.angle_gamma   90.00
#
_symmetry.space_group_name_H-M   'P 1'
#
loop_
_entity.id
_entity.type
_entity.pdbx_description
1 polymer ?
#
loop_
_entity_poly.entity_id
_entity_poly.type
_entity_poly.pdbx_seq_one_letter_code
_entity_poly.pdbx_strand_id
1 'polypeptide(L)' 'MKQVFVSHTKKDREFCDVFDNACASAGMRRFNTDFEKIPMPEWETIKKEMNKSIALFLLVGRS' A
#
# COMPACT_ATOMS: atom_id res chain seq x y z
N MET A 1 -12.14 8.27 -5.83
CA MET A 1 -11.38 7.02 -6.09
C MET A 1 -11.14 6.34 -4.76
N LYS A 2 -11.47 5.06 -4.60
CA LYS A 2 -11.34 4.35 -3.32
C LYS A 2 -9.86 3.98 -3.09
N GLN A 3 -9.35 4.17 -1.87
CA GLN A 3 -7.95 3.87 -1.51
C GLN A 3 -7.85 2.53 -0.77
N VAL A 4 -6.84 1.73 -1.08
CA VAL A 4 -6.47 0.55 -0.30
C VAL A 4 -5.05 0.72 0.26
N PHE A 5 -4.84 0.24 1.48
CA PHE A 5 -3.52 0.23 2.10
C PHE A 5 -2.87 -1.13 1.86
N VAL A 6 -1.61 -1.14 1.43
CA VAL A 6 -0.86 -2.40 1.28
C VAL A 6 0.44 -2.31 2.05
N SER A 7 0.60 -3.22 3.00
CA SER A 7 1.87 -3.47 3.68
C SER A 7 2.58 -4.63 2.99
N HIS A 8 3.84 -4.43 2.64
CA HIS A 8 4.69 -5.42 1.98
C HIS A 8 6.14 -5.26 2.41
N THR A 9 6.97 -6.27 2.16
CA THR A 9 8.41 -6.12 2.32
C THR A 9 9.04 -5.57 1.04
N LYS A 10 10.28 -5.08 1.14
CA LYS A 10 11.04 -4.63 -0.05
C LYS A 10 11.32 -5.75 -1.07
N LYS A 11 11.20 -7.01 -0.66
CA LYS A 11 11.43 -8.18 -1.51
C LYS A 11 10.23 -8.47 -2.43
N ASP A 12 9.06 -7.93 -2.12
CA ASP A 12 7.80 -8.23 -2.82
C ASP A 12 7.50 -7.27 -3.98
N ARG A 13 8.54 -6.66 -4.58
CA ARG A 13 8.39 -5.59 -5.58
C ARG A 13 7.62 -6.04 -6.82
N GLU A 14 7.91 -7.24 -7.34
CA GLU A 14 7.23 -7.79 -8.52
C GLU A 14 5.73 -8.02 -8.25
N PHE A 15 5.38 -8.43 -7.04
CA PHE A 15 3.99 -8.57 -6.61
C PHE A 15 3.28 -7.21 -6.49
N CYS A 16 4.00 -6.17 -6.08
CA CYS A 16 3.44 -4.82 -5.99
C CYS A 16 2.98 -4.29 -7.35
N ASP A 17 3.73 -4.54 -8.42
CA ASP A 17 3.37 -4.09 -9.77
C ASP A 17 2.11 -4.81 -10.28
N VAL A 18 2.00 -6.12 -10.02
CA VAL A 18 0.80 -6.90 -10.35
C VAL A 18 -0.41 -6.39 -9.56
N PHE A 19 -0.23 -6.13 -8.26
CA PHE A 19 -1.28 -5.66 -7.39
C PHE A 19 -1.74 -4.24 -7.75
N ASP A 20 -0.84 -3.36 -8.18
CA ASP A 20 -1.18 -2.02 -8.67
C ASP A 20 -2.05 -2.08 -9.93
N ASN A 21 -1.68 -2.93 -10.89
CA ASN A 21 -2.48 -3.13 -12.09
C ASN A 21 -3.88 -3.68 -11.77
N ALA A 22 -3.99 -4.59 -10.81
CA ALA A 22 -5.28 -5.09 -10.33
C ALA A 22 -6.11 -4.00 -9.64
N CYS A 23 -5.50 -3.17 -8.79
CA CYS A 23 -6.16 -2.04 -8.16
C CYS A 23 -6.67 -1.03 -9.18
N ALA A 24 -5.82 -0.65 -10.14
CA ALA A 24 -6.18 0.29 -11.20
C ALA A 24 -7.35 -0.22 -12.04
N SER A 25 -7.34 -1.52 -12.40
CA SER A 25 -8.43 -2.17 -13.11
C SER A 25 -9.75 -2.18 -12.33
N ALA A 26 -9.68 -2.21 -11.00
CA ALA A 26 -10.83 -2.12 -10.10
C ALA A 26 -11.25 -0.67 -9.77
N GLY A 27 -10.62 0.35 -10.37
CA GLY A 27 -10.90 1.76 -10.06
C GLY A 27 -10.44 2.18 -8.65
N MET A 28 -9.45 1.49 -8.10
CA MET A 28 -8.88 1.74 -6.77
C MET A 28 -7.45 2.27 -6.89
N ARG A 29 -7.03 3.06 -5.91
CA ARG A 29 -5.64 3.49 -5.74
C ARG A 29 -5.02 2.77 -4.55
N ARG A 30 -3.80 2.28 -4.73
CA ARG A 30 -2.98 1.79 -3.63
C ARG A 30 -2.21 2.95 -2.98
N PHE A 31 -2.11 2.92 -1.65
CA PHE A 31 -1.11 3.67 -0.91
C PHE A 31 0.14 2.82 -0.74
N ASN A 32 1.29 3.29 -1.24
CA ASN A 32 2.57 2.60 -1.15
C ASN A 32 3.62 3.45 -0.41
N THR A 33 4.08 2.95 0.72
CA THR A 33 5.09 3.58 1.58
C THR A 33 6.46 3.74 0.94
N ASP A 34 6.83 2.90 -0.04
CA ASP A 34 8.12 2.96 -0.73
C ASP A 34 8.18 4.06 -1.81
N PHE A 35 7.03 4.53 -2.31
CA PHE A 35 6.96 5.57 -3.35
C PHE A 35 6.52 6.93 -2.80
N GLU A 36 5.87 6.96 -1.64
CA GLU A 36 5.41 8.19 -0.99
C GLU A 36 6.47 8.66 0.01
N LYS A 37 6.82 9.97 -0.01
CA LYS A 37 7.66 10.55 1.05
C LYS A 37 6.87 10.55 2.35
N ILE A 38 7.29 9.74 3.32
CA ILE A 38 6.67 9.69 4.64
C ILE A 38 7.37 10.71 5.54
N PRO A 39 6.70 11.80 5.96
CA PRO A 39 7.26 12.72 6.93
C PRO A 39 7.32 12.06 8.32
N MET A 40 8.33 12.43 9.10
CA MET A 40 8.41 12.02 10.50
C MET A 40 7.32 12.73 11.33
N PRO A 41 6.72 12.04 12.32
CA PRO A 41 6.95 10.63 12.64
C PRO A 41 6.20 9.69 11.68
N GLU A 42 6.89 8.66 11.15
CA GLU A 42 6.36 7.84 10.06
C GLU A 42 5.07 7.11 10.45
N TRP A 43 4.96 6.71 11.72
CA TRP A 43 3.80 5.98 12.23
C TRP A 43 2.50 6.79 12.18
N GLU A 44 2.56 8.11 12.34
CA GLU A 44 1.37 8.97 12.26
C GLU A 44 0.83 9.02 10.83
N THR A 45 1.74 9.16 9.86
CA THR A 45 1.38 9.15 8.44
C THR A 45 0.82 7.80 8.03
N ILE A 46 1.46 6.70 8.42
CA ILE A 46 0.97 5.33 8.16
C ILE A 46 -0.44 5.15 8.76
N LYS A 47 -0.64 5.53 10.03
CA LYS A 47 -1.95 5.43 10.70
C LYS A 47 -3.01 6.27 9.99
N LYS A 48 -2.67 7.48 9.55
CA LYS A 48 -3.57 8.37 8.82
C LYS A 48 -3.98 7.77 7.47
N GLU A 49 -3.06 7.18 6.74
CA GLU A 49 -3.31 6.58 5.42
C GLU A 49 -4.05 5.24 5.52
N MET A 50 -3.80 4.47 6.58
CA MET A 50 -4.63 3.31 6.92
C MET A 50 -6.09 3.74 7.17
N ASN A 51 -6.32 4.78 7.97
CA ASN A 51 -7.67 5.27 8.28
C ASN A 51 -8.44 5.82 7.07
N LYS A 52 -7.74 6.29 6.04
CA LYS A 52 -8.35 6.73 4.77
C LYS A 52 -8.66 5.57 3.82
N SER A 53 -8.11 4.39 4.09
CA SER A 53 -8.21 3.24 3.21
C SER A 53 -9.44 2.41 3.55
N ILE A 54 -10.13 1.90 2.53
CA ILE A 54 -11.33 1.07 2.69
C ILE A 54 -11.00 -0.38 3.08
N ALA A 55 -9.76 -0.80 2.84
CA ALA A 55 -9.24 -2.12 3.13
C ALA A 55 -7.73 -2.06 3.33
N LEU A 56 -7.22 -3.03 4.08
CA LEU A 56 -5.80 -3.24 4.32
C LEU A 56 -5.41 -4.63 3.86
N PHE A 57 -4.38 -4.70 3.02
CA PHE A 57 -3.77 -5.95 2.59
C PHE A 57 -2.38 -6.07 3.20
N LEU A 58 -2.09 -7.23 3.77
CA LEU A 58 -0.76 -7.60 4.25
C LEU A 58 -0.21 -8.68 3.32
N LEU A 59 0.78 -8.32 2.52
CA LEU A 59 1.48 -9.27 1.67
C LEU A 59 2.54 -9.98 2.50
N VAL A 60 2.33 -11.27 2.75
CA VAL A 60 3.25 -12.13 3.50
C VAL A 60 3.95 -13.05 2.51
N GLY A 61 5.16 -12.66 2.10
CA GLY A 61 6.04 -13.49 1.29
C GLY A 61 6.70 -14.62 2.11
N ARG A 62 7.04 -15.73 1.45
CA ARG A 62 7.92 -16.75 2.04
C ARG A 62 9.35 -16.21 2.01
N SER A 63 9.95 -16.05 3.20
CA SER A 63 11.31 -15.54 3.37
C SER A 63 12.37 -16.62 3.18
#